data_AF-A0A946SPK4-F1
#
_entry.id   AF-A0A946SPK4-F1
#
_cell.length_a   1.000
_cell.length_b   1.000
_cell.length_c   1.000
_cell.angle_alpha   90.00
_cell.angle_beta   90.00
_cell.angle_gamma   90.00
#
_symmetry.space_group_name_H-M   'P 1'
#
loop_
_entity.id
_entity.type
_entity.pdbx_description
1 polymer ?
#
loop_
_entity_poly.entity_id
_entity_poly.type
_entity_poly.pdbx_seq_one_letter_code
_entity_poly.pdbx_strand_id
1 'polypeptide(L)'
;MNVAREIPLNPNIVIYHADEPLTPRIVEAFRAGDGGAPPPICGMLARGAVSVHMTRYRMSVRKPADADTLTFLQDVEPAVCEWSGQAAVPAAPDRMPKWREFPVPCDPTLAGEREVYESADCAAGSHVARTLFEVRGVAELVLTPGSASVAKGVLFAWVDIAPSIEDALPTAEPTEAD
;
A
#
# COMPACT_ATOMS: atom_id res chain seq x y z
N MET A 1 4.16 -4.29 13.58
CA MET A 1 3.29 -4.28 12.41
C MET A 1 1.96 -4.96 12.67
N ASN A 2 0.85 -4.28 12.38
CA ASN A 2 -0.47 -4.90 12.29
C ASN A 2 -0.73 -5.36 10.86
N VAL A 3 -1.25 -6.58 10.73
CA VAL A 3 -1.68 -7.17 9.46
C VAL A 3 -3.13 -7.61 9.57
N ALA A 4 -3.89 -7.46 8.49
CA ALA A 4 -5.24 -8.02 8.38
C ALA A 4 -5.49 -8.65 7.00
N ARG A 5 -6.32 -9.70 6.97
CA ARG A 5 -6.59 -10.53 5.80
C ARG A 5 -7.84 -10.08 5.06
N GLU A 6 -7.75 -10.01 3.74
CA GLU A 6 -8.87 -9.94 2.80
C GLU A 6 -8.89 -11.19 1.93
N ILE A 7 -10.07 -11.81 1.77
CA ILE A 7 -10.33 -12.87 0.79
C ILE A 7 -11.03 -12.22 -0.41
N PRO A 8 -10.32 -11.91 -1.50
CA PRO A 8 -10.91 -11.30 -2.69
C PRO A 8 -11.78 -12.29 -3.47
N LEU A 9 -12.51 -11.77 -4.47
CA LEU A 9 -13.31 -12.60 -5.39
C LEU A 9 -12.48 -13.61 -6.18
N ASN A 10 -11.20 -13.32 -6.46
CA ASN A 10 -10.31 -14.29 -7.07
C ASN A 10 -9.93 -15.34 -6.01
N PRO A 11 -10.38 -16.60 -6.14
CA PRO A 11 -10.21 -17.59 -5.09
C PRO A 11 -8.75 -18.01 -4.92
N ASN A 12 -7.86 -17.73 -5.86
CA ASN A 12 -6.46 -18.15 -5.83
C ASN A 12 -5.53 -17.14 -5.17
N ILE A 13 -6.07 -16.06 -4.61
CA ILE A 13 -5.29 -14.99 -3.98
C ILE A 13 -5.84 -14.77 -2.58
N VAL A 14 -4.93 -14.65 -1.62
CA VAL A 14 -5.18 -14.08 -0.30
C VAL A 14 -4.46 -12.74 -0.25
N ILE A 15 -5.12 -11.70 0.28
CA ILE A 15 -4.53 -10.38 0.43
C ILE A 15 -4.28 -10.12 1.91
N TYR A 16 -3.09 -9.65 2.24
CA TYR A 16 -2.74 -9.15 3.55
C TYR A 16 -2.48 -7.65 3.45
N HIS A 17 -3.14 -6.87 4.28
CA HIS A 17 -2.94 -5.43 4.41
C HIS A 17 -2.09 -5.15 5.63
N ALA A 18 -1.15 -4.21 5.54
CA ALA A 18 -0.25 -3.83 6.63
C ALA A 18 -0.38 -2.35 6.99
N ASP A 19 -0.05 -2.01 8.23
CA ASP A 19 0.02 -0.62 8.72
C ASP A 19 1.46 -0.04 8.70
N GLU A 20 2.41 -0.81 8.16
CA GLU A 20 3.80 -0.43 7.93
C GLU A 20 4.14 -0.61 6.44
N PRO A 21 5.02 0.24 5.87
CA PRO A 21 5.44 0.10 4.48
C PRO A 21 6.19 -1.22 4.22
N LEU A 22 5.72 -2.01 3.25
CA LEU A 22 6.29 -3.30 2.88
C LEU A 22 7.42 -3.19 1.84
N THR A 23 7.32 -2.20 0.95
CA THR A 23 8.30 -1.93 -0.10
C THR A 23 8.28 -0.44 -0.47
N PRO A 24 9.45 0.16 -0.80
CA PRO A 24 9.53 1.50 -1.36
C PRO A 24 9.22 1.54 -2.87
N ARG A 25 9.21 0.38 -3.54
CA ARG A 25 8.98 0.22 -4.99
C ARG A 25 7.49 0.14 -5.30
N ILE A 26 7.13 0.28 -6.58
CA ILE A 26 5.74 0.09 -7.08
C ILE A 26 5.25 -1.32 -6.74
N VAL A 27 6.02 -2.33 -7.15
CA VAL A 27 5.78 -3.73 -6.82
C VAL A 27 7.11 -4.44 -6.59
N GLU A 28 7.17 -5.26 -5.54
CA GLU A 28 8.15 -6.34 -5.41
C GLU A 28 7.45 -7.68 -5.55
N ALA A 29 8.04 -8.61 -6.31
CA ALA A 29 7.45 -9.92 -6.58
C ALA A 29 8.45 -11.04 -6.31
N PHE A 30 7.99 -12.05 -5.58
CA PHE A 30 8.77 -13.22 -5.20
C PHE A 30 8.01 -14.48 -5.60
N ARG A 31 8.73 -15.49 -6.08
CA ARG A 31 8.15 -16.79 -6.43
C ARG A 31 8.92 -17.91 -5.76
N ALA A 32 8.23 -19.02 -5.55
CA ALA A 32 8.87 -20.23 -5.04
C ALA A 32 9.99 -20.68 -6.01
N GLY A 33 11.20 -20.86 -5.48
CA GLY A 33 12.36 -21.33 -6.23
C GLY A 33 13.28 -20.25 -6.79
N ASP A 34 12.87 -18.97 -6.85
CA ASP A 34 13.68 -17.89 -7.45
C ASP A 34 14.88 -17.47 -6.56
N GLY A 35 14.87 -17.83 -5.28
CA GLY A 35 15.86 -17.36 -4.30
C GLY A 35 15.69 -15.86 -3.98
N GLY A 36 16.42 -15.36 -2.98
CA GLY A 36 16.49 -13.91 -2.69
C GLY A 36 15.24 -13.26 -2.07
N ALA A 37 14.20 -14.04 -1.74
CA ALA A 37 13.07 -13.53 -0.98
C ALA A 37 13.52 -13.16 0.46
N PRO A 38 12.98 -12.08 1.06
CA PRO A 38 13.29 -11.77 2.45
C PRO A 38 12.68 -12.82 3.39
N PRO A 39 13.21 -13.00 4.63
CA PRO A 39 12.83 -14.11 5.50
C PRO A 39 11.32 -14.30 5.72
N PRO A 40 10.50 -13.24 5.91
CA PRO A 40 9.06 -13.38 6.03
C PRO A 40 8.39 -14.04 4.80
N ILE A 41 8.87 -13.69 3.61
CA ILE A 41 8.36 -14.21 2.33
C ILE A 41 8.85 -15.63 2.11
N CYS A 42 10.08 -15.96 2.49
CA CYS A 42 10.58 -17.33 2.47
C CYS A 42 9.67 -18.28 3.26
N GLY A 43 9.23 -17.86 4.45
CA GLY A 43 8.30 -18.64 5.27
C GLY A 43 7.00 -18.96 4.52
N MET A 44 6.37 -17.96 3.90
CA MET A 44 5.14 -18.15 3.13
C MET A 44 5.35 -19.06 1.90
N LEU A 45 6.43 -18.86 1.15
CA LEU A 45 6.75 -19.67 -0.03
C LEU A 45 7.04 -21.13 0.35
N ALA A 46 7.76 -21.36 1.46
CA ALA A 46 8.03 -22.70 1.99
C ALA A 46 6.76 -23.41 2.48
N ARG A 47 5.73 -22.65 2.85
CA ARG A 47 4.41 -23.12 3.30
C ARG A 47 3.38 -23.23 2.17
N GLY A 48 3.83 -23.22 0.92
CA GLY A 48 2.99 -23.52 -0.24
C GLY A 48 2.45 -22.31 -0.99
N ALA A 49 2.85 -21.07 -0.66
CA ALA A 49 2.56 -19.93 -1.52
C ALA A 49 3.32 -20.06 -2.86
N VAL A 50 2.60 -19.85 -3.97
CA VAL A 50 3.16 -19.88 -5.33
C VAL A 50 3.97 -18.61 -5.61
N SER A 51 3.42 -17.47 -5.21
CA SER A 51 4.05 -16.16 -5.39
C SER A 51 3.53 -15.16 -4.37
N VAL A 52 4.36 -14.18 -4.03
CA VAL A 52 4.00 -13.05 -3.17
C VAL A 52 4.33 -11.76 -3.91
N HIS A 53 3.34 -10.88 -4.07
CA HIS A 53 3.53 -9.54 -4.62
C HIS A 53 3.25 -8.50 -3.53
N MET A 54 4.19 -7.60 -3.29
CA MET A 54 4.07 -6.53 -2.31
C MET A 54 3.96 -5.17 -3.03
N THR A 55 3.02 -4.35 -2.59
CA THR A 55 3.02 -2.89 -2.74
C THR A 55 3.10 -2.26 -1.35
N ARG A 56 3.20 -0.93 -1.26
CA ARG A 56 3.51 -0.21 -0.02
C ARG A 56 2.75 -0.71 1.23
N TYR A 57 1.45 -0.98 1.17
CA TYR A 57 0.67 -1.46 2.33
C TYR A 57 -0.12 -2.75 2.06
N ARG A 58 0.22 -3.46 0.98
CA ARG A 58 -0.58 -4.61 0.51
C ARG A 58 0.32 -5.72 0.00
N MET A 59 0.04 -6.93 0.45
CA MET A 59 0.70 -8.15 0.02
C MET A 59 -0.34 -9.11 -0.58
N SER A 60 -0.18 -9.46 -1.85
CA SER A 60 -0.98 -10.48 -2.53
C SER A 60 -0.23 -11.80 -2.52
N VAL A 61 -0.78 -12.79 -1.86
CA VAL A 61 -0.21 -14.14 -1.79
C VAL A 61 -1.06 -15.05 -2.66
N ARG A 62 -0.44 -15.65 -3.68
CA ARG A 62 -1.08 -16.60 -4.56
C ARG A 62 -0.94 -18.00 -4.00
N LYS A 63 -2.05 -18.73 -3.90
CA LYS A 63 -2.06 -20.17 -3.57
C LYS A 63 -2.08 -21.04 -4.83
N PRO A 64 -1.77 -22.34 -4.74
CA PRO A 64 -2.03 -23.30 -5.82
C PRO A 64 -3.50 -23.29 -6.22
N ALA A 65 -3.78 -23.53 -7.50
CA ALA A 65 -5.14 -23.39 -8.06
C ALA A 65 -6.13 -24.40 -7.45
N ASP A 66 -5.64 -25.58 -7.11
CA ASP A 66 -6.34 -26.71 -6.54
C ASP A 66 -6.35 -26.74 -5.00
N ALA A 67 -5.54 -25.90 -4.36
CA ALA A 67 -5.49 -25.84 -2.89
C ALA A 67 -6.82 -25.34 -2.30
N ASP A 68 -7.27 -25.96 -1.22
CA ASP A 68 -8.36 -25.43 -0.41
C ASP A 68 -7.90 -24.16 0.33
N THR A 69 -8.75 -23.12 0.35
CA THR A 69 -8.39 -21.83 0.94
C THR A 69 -8.17 -21.93 2.44
N LEU A 70 -9.00 -22.69 3.17
CA LEU A 70 -8.87 -22.80 4.62
C LEU A 70 -7.56 -23.49 5.00
N THR A 71 -7.27 -24.61 4.33
CA THR A 71 -6.02 -25.36 4.51
C THR A 71 -4.81 -24.50 4.18
N PHE A 72 -4.85 -23.79 3.05
CA PHE A 72 -3.78 -22.86 2.66
C PHE A 72 -3.52 -21.77 3.72
N LEU A 73 -4.58 -21.20 4.31
CA LEU A 73 -4.44 -20.20 5.38
C LEU A 73 -3.80 -20.81 6.62
N GLN A 74 -4.21 -22.01 7.03
CA GLN A 74 -3.60 -22.72 8.17
C GLN A 74 -2.10 -22.95 7.98
N ASP A 75 -1.67 -23.21 6.75
CA ASP A 75 -0.26 -23.44 6.43
C ASP A 75 0.55 -22.14 6.39
N VAL A 76 0.03 -21.08 5.74
CA VAL A 76 0.77 -19.85 5.43
C VAL A 76 0.69 -18.79 6.52
N GLU A 77 -0.43 -18.64 7.22
CA GLU A 77 -0.61 -17.61 8.24
C GLU A 77 0.37 -17.67 9.42
N PRO A 78 0.88 -18.84 9.85
CA PRO A 78 1.94 -18.86 10.86
C PRO A 78 3.17 -18.04 10.46
N ALA A 79 3.55 -18.00 9.16
CA ALA A 79 4.66 -17.15 8.70
C ALA A 79 4.29 -15.65 8.73
N VAL A 80 3.02 -15.32 8.48
CA VAL A 80 2.52 -13.94 8.60
C VAL A 80 2.51 -13.50 10.06
N CYS A 81 2.03 -14.36 10.97
CA CYS A 81 2.03 -14.12 12.41
C CYS A 81 3.44 -13.98 12.99
N GLU A 82 4.37 -14.86 12.59
CA GLU A 82 5.78 -14.77 12.99
C GLU A 82 6.39 -13.43 12.57
N TRP A 83 6.08 -12.99 11.34
CA TRP A 83 6.59 -11.73 10.83
C TRP A 83 5.94 -10.50 11.50
N SER A 84 4.62 -10.50 11.66
CA SER A 84 3.91 -9.35 12.23
C SER A 84 4.02 -9.27 13.76
N GLY A 85 4.33 -10.38 14.41
CA GLY A 85 4.29 -10.53 15.87
C GLY A 85 2.86 -10.69 16.43
N GLN A 86 1.85 -10.85 15.56
CA GLN A 86 0.47 -11.07 16.00
C GLN A 86 0.24 -12.55 16.33
N ALA A 87 -0.62 -12.82 17.33
CA ALA A 87 -1.04 -14.18 17.65
C ALA A 87 -1.91 -14.81 16.56
N ALA A 88 -2.65 -13.98 15.82
CA ALA A 88 -3.52 -14.39 14.71
C ALA A 88 -3.71 -13.23 13.74
N VAL A 89 -4.04 -13.55 12.48
CA VAL A 89 -4.35 -12.56 11.45
C VAL A 89 -5.86 -12.27 11.45
N PRO A 90 -6.32 -11.07 11.87
CA PRO A 90 -7.73 -10.69 11.82
C PRO A 90 -8.22 -10.47 10.39
N ALA A 91 -9.54 -10.44 10.20
CA ALA A 91 -10.13 -9.96 8.96
C ALA A 91 -9.88 -8.45 8.78
N ALA A 92 -9.65 -8.03 7.55
CA ALA A 92 -9.54 -6.62 7.20
C ALA A 92 -10.89 -5.89 7.41
N PRO A 93 -10.88 -4.61 7.80
CA PRO A 93 -12.11 -3.83 8.01
C PRO A 93 -12.90 -3.68 6.72
N ASP A 94 -14.22 -3.57 6.85
CA ASP A 94 -15.13 -3.35 5.72
C ASP A 94 -14.86 -2.00 5.01
N ARG A 95 -15.13 -2.00 3.71
CA ARG A 95 -14.58 -1.05 2.73
C ARG A 95 -15.08 0.39 2.93
N MET A 96 -14.23 1.24 3.49
CA MET A 96 -14.31 2.70 3.33
C MET A 96 -13.75 3.13 1.96
N PRO A 97 -14.11 4.31 1.43
CA PRO A 97 -13.51 4.84 0.20
C PRO A 97 -11.98 4.91 0.33
N LYS A 98 -11.29 4.25 -0.61
CA LYS A 98 -9.82 4.19 -0.64
C LYS A 98 -9.18 5.50 -1.08
N TRP A 99 -9.90 6.27 -1.91
CA TRP A 99 -9.44 7.53 -2.48
C TRP A 99 -10.16 8.71 -1.84
N ARG A 100 -9.41 9.80 -1.65
CA ARG A 100 -9.94 11.12 -1.30
C ARG A 100 -9.18 12.19 -2.08
N GLU A 101 -9.91 13.19 -2.55
CA GLU A 101 -9.35 14.35 -3.22
C GLU A 101 -9.16 15.50 -2.22
N PHE A 102 -8.02 16.18 -2.34
CA PHE A 102 -7.65 17.37 -1.60
C PHE A 102 -7.51 18.52 -2.62
N PRO A 103 -8.46 19.47 -2.67
CA PRO A 103 -8.46 20.55 -3.66
C PRO A 103 -7.47 21.62 -3.23
N VAL A 104 -6.21 21.46 -3.62
CA VAL A 104 -5.15 22.42 -3.39
C VAL A 104 -4.28 22.53 -4.64
N PRO A 105 -3.75 23.72 -4.96
CA PRO A 105 -2.70 23.85 -5.96
C PRO A 105 -1.47 23.07 -5.46
N CYS A 106 -1.21 21.93 -6.08
CA CYS A 106 -0.15 21.02 -5.61
C CYS A 106 1.20 21.41 -6.19
N ASP A 107 1.23 21.83 -7.45
CA ASP A 107 2.49 22.20 -8.11
C ASP A 107 2.19 23.10 -9.32
N PRO A 108 2.66 24.37 -9.33
CA PRO A 108 2.47 25.27 -10.47
C PRO A 108 3.29 24.85 -11.70
N THR A 109 4.25 23.93 -11.55
CA THR A 109 5.06 23.40 -12.66
C THR A 109 4.36 22.28 -13.43
N LEU A 110 3.29 21.70 -12.89
CA LEU A 110 2.41 20.78 -13.62
C LEU A 110 1.67 21.57 -14.70
N ALA A 111 2.17 21.53 -15.93
CA ALA A 111 1.65 22.27 -17.08
C ALA A 111 0.33 21.68 -17.64
N GLY A 112 -0.59 21.24 -16.77
CA GLY A 112 -1.85 20.59 -17.14
C GLY A 112 -1.80 19.06 -17.19
N GLU A 113 -0.66 18.45 -16.91
CA GLU A 113 -0.51 16.99 -16.94
C GLU A 113 -0.87 16.35 -15.59
N ARG A 114 -1.48 15.17 -15.68
CA ARG A 114 -1.78 14.30 -14.54
C ARG A 114 -0.58 13.42 -14.29
N GLU A 115 -0.02 13.50 -13.09
CA GLU A 115 1.07 12.62 -12.66
C GLU A 115 0.54 11.56 -11.69
N VAL A 116 1.05 10.33 -11.80
CA VAL A 116 0.65 9.20 -10.96
C VAL A 116 1.89 8.66 -10.26
N TYR A 117 1.79 8.53 -8.94
CA TYR A 117 2.84 8.00 -8.10
C TYR A 117 2.31 6.83 -7.29
N GLU A 118 2.77 5.63 -7.64
CA GLU A 118 2.36 4.38 -6.99
C GLU A 118 3.36 3.94 -5.90
N SER A 119 4.44 4.69 -5.70
CA SER A 119 5.49 4.35 -4.73
C SER A 119 6.35 5.55 -4.32
N ALA A 120 7.07 5.40 -3.21
CA ALA A 120 7.99 6.42 -2.72
C ALA A 120 9.19 6.61 -3.67
N ASP A 121 9.68 5.55 -4.32
CA ASP A 121 10.76 5.63 -5.30
C ASP A 121 10.34 6.47 -6.52
N CYS A 122 9.10 6.31 -7.00
CA CYS A 122 8.56 7.13 -8.09
C CYS A 122 8.44 8.61 -7.70
N ALA A 123 8.16 8.89 -6.43
CA ALA A 123 7.97 10.24 -5.92
C ALA A 123 9.28 11.01 -5.72
N ALA A 124 10.45 10.37 -5.85
CA ALA A 124 11.75 11.00 -5.58
C ALA A 124 12.01 12.28 -6.42
N GLY A 125 11.41 12.39 -7.61
CA GLY A 125 11.54 13.55 -8.49
C GLY A 125 10.58 14.72 -8.19
N SER A 126 9.53 14.51 -7.38
CA SER A 126 8.55 15.54 -7.05
C SER A 126 8.57 15.82 -5.55
N HIS A 127 8.83 17.08 -5.18
CA HIS A 127 8.88 17.48 -3.77
C HIS A 127 7.55 17.19 -3.06
N VAL A 128 6.42 17.57 -3.68
CA VAL A 128 5.09 17.37 -3.10
C VAL A 128 4.74 15.89 -3.00
N ALA A 129 5.01 15.09 -4.05
CA ALA A 129 4.76 13.66 -3.98
C ALA A 129 5.61 13.02 -2.86
N ARG A 130 6.89 13.38 -2.75
CA ARG A 130 7.79 12.87 -1.73
C ARG A 130 7.29 13.19 -0.32
N THR A 131 6.93 14.45 -0.05
CA THR A 131 6.39 14.89 1.25
C THR A 131 5.09 14.15 1.58
N LEU A 132 4.19 13.97 0.60
CA LEU A 132 2.97 13.19 0.81
C LEU A 132 3.23 11.71 1.12
N PHE A 133 4.25 11.10 0.51
CA PHE A 133 4.63 9.72 0.84
C PHE A 133 5.28 9.56 2.22
N GLU A 134 5.74 10.64 2.86
CA GLU A 134 6.18 10.63 4.26
C GLU A 134 5.00 10.51 5.23
N VAL A 135 3.79 10.90 4.81
CA VAL A 135 2.57 10.73 5.60
C VAL A 135 2.22 9.24 5.70
N ARG A 136 2.24 8.71 6.93
CA ARG A 136 1.93 7.30 7.19
C ARG A 136 0.51 6.97 6.71
N GLY A 137 0.41 5.94 5.88
CA GLY A 137 -0.85 5.44 5.35
C GLY A 137 -1.19 5.93 3.95
N VAL A 138 -0.42 6.86 3.37
CA VAL A 138 -0.49 7.21 1.95
C VAL A 138 0.08 6.08 1.09
N ALA A 139 -0.77 5.45 0.28
CA ALA A 139 -0.44 4.30 -0.55
C ALA A 139 -0.11 4.70 -1.99
N GLU A 140 -0.90 5.58 -2.59
CA GLU A 140 -0.76 6.04 -3.97
C GLU A 140 -1.21 7.50 -4.07
N LEU A 141 -0.68 8.23 -5.04
CA LEU A 141 -0.99 9.63 -5.27
C LEU A 141 -1.27 9.87 -6.76
N VAL A 142 -2.20 10.78 -7.02
CA VAL A 142 -2.39 11.37 -8.33
C VAL A 142 -2.36 12.87 -8.13
N LEU A 143 -1.40 13.54 -8.77
CA LEU A 143 -1.26 14.98 -8.73
C LEU A 143 -1.81 15.59 -10.01
N THR A 144 -2.58 16.66 -9.85
CA THR A 144 -3.01 17.55 -10.93
C THR A 144 -2.68 18.99 -10.52
N PRO A 145 -2.77 19.97 -11.44
CA PRO A 145 -2.51 21.37 -11.08
C PRO A 145 -3.40 21.90 -9.96
N GLY A 146 -4.62 21.38 -9.79
CA GLY A 146 -5.61 21.88 -8.84
C GLY A 146 -5.96 20.94 -7.68
N SER A 147 -5.43 19.71 -7.66
CA SER A 147 -5.73 18.75 -6.61
C SER A 147 -4.71 17.65 -6.44
N ALA A 148 -4.64 17.12 -5.21
CA ALA A 148 -4.01 15.86 -4.89
C ALA A 148 -5.09 14.83 -4.60
N SER A 149 -5.17 13.78 -5.42
CA SER A 149 -5.96 12.60 -5.09
C SER A 149 -5.06 11.57 -4.42
N VAL A 150 -5.45 11.15 -3.22
CA VAL A 150 -4.66 10.25 -2.38
C VAL A 150 -5.41 8.95 -2.17
N ALA A 151 -4.74 7.82 -2.41
CA ALA A 151 -5.18 6.53 -1.94
C ALA A 151 -4.55 6.22 -0.59
N LYS A 152 -5.35 5.78 0.38
CA LYS A 152 -4.83 5.29 1.66
C LYS A 152 -4.69 3.76 1.68
N GLY A 153 -3.80 3.26 2.54
CA GLY A 153 -3.79 1.85 2.95
C GLY A 153 -5.11 1.44 3.62
N VAL A 154 -5.43 0.14 3.55
CA VAL A 154 -6.72 -0.37 4.05
C VAL A 154 -6.86 -0.25 5.56
N LEU A 155 -5.77 -0.44 6.32
CA LEU A 155 -5.78 -0.42 7.79
C LEU A 155 -5.87 0.98 8.41
N PHE A 156 -5.86 2.03 7.60
CA PHE A 156 -5.87 3.40 8.10
C PHE A 156 -7.24 4.04 7.97
N ALA A 157 -7.61 4.93 8.89
CA ALA A 157 -8.81 5.75 8.76
C ALA A 157 -8.47 7.14 8.21
N TRP A 158 -9.39 7.72 7.44
CA TRP A 158 -9.20 9.08 6.90
C TRP A 158 -9.11 10.14 7.98
N VAL A 159 -9.79 9.95 9.13
CA VAL A 159 -9.74 10.89 10.26
C VAL A 159 -8.32 11.03 10.82
N ASP A 160 -7.50 9.98 10.71
CA ASP A 160 -6.14 9.96 11.25
C ASP A 160 -5.11 10.49 10.24
N ILE A 161 -5.38 10.36 8.94
CA ILE A 161 -4.41 10.72 7.87
C ILE A 161 -4.68 12.10 7.28
N ALA A 162 -5.96 12.47 7.09
CA ALA A 162 -6.33 13.67 6.34
C ALA A 162 -5.69 14.96 6.89
N PRO A 163 -5.65 15.20 8.21
CA PRO A 163 -4.99 16.40 8.74
C PRO A 163 -3.50 16.47 8.35
N SER A 164 -2.77 15.35 8.43
CA SER A 164 -1.36 15.31 8.05
C SER A 164 -1.13 15.48 6.54
N ILE A 165 -2.08 15.05 5.70
CA ILE A 165 -2.04 15.35 4.26
C ILE A 165 -2.26 16.85 4.03
N GLU A 166 -3.24 17.44 4.70
CA GLU A 166 -3.53 18.87 4.62
C GLU A 166 -2.33 19.72 5.05
N ASP A 167 -1.63 19.31 6.13
CA ASP A 167 -0.39 19.95 6.60
C ASP A 167 0.81 19.74 5.65
N ALA A 168 0.88 18.59 4.97
CA ALA A 168 1.96 18.24 4.05
C ALA A 168 1.82 18.90 2.67
N LEU A 169 0.59 19.26 2.29
CA LEU A 169 0.32 19.96 1.06
C LEU A 169 0.77 21.42 1.22
N PRO A 170 1.49 21.99 0.25
CA PRO A 170 1.89 23.38 0.32
C PRO A 170 0.63 24.25 0.44
N THR A 171 0.58 25.07 1.49
CA THR A 171 -0.39 26.16 1.54
C THR A 171 -0.01 27.10 0.42
N ALA A 172 -0.76 27.08 -0.67
CA ALA A 172 -0.56 28.02 -1.76
C ALA A 172 -0.81 29.43 -1.22
N GLU A 173 0.26 30.14 -0.82
CA GLU A 173 0.16 31.59 -0.76
C GLU A 173 -0.02 32.06 -2.20
N PRO A 174 -1.13 32.76 -2.53
CA PRO A 174 -1.26 33.37 -3.83
C PRO A 174 -0.11 34.37 -3.95
N THR A 175 0.78 34.15 -4.91
CA THR A 175 1.74 35.18 -5.27
C THR A 175 0.91 36.26 -5.94
N GLU A 176 0.68 37.38 -5.24
CA GLU A 176 0.15 38.59 -5.86
C GLU A 176 1.04 38.90 -7.06
N ALA A 177 0.44 38.86 -8.24
CA ALA A 177 1.09 39.35 -9.45
C ALA A 177 0.91 40.87 -9.48
N ASP A 178 2.01 41.59 -9.25
CA ASP A 178 2.20 43.01 -9.60
C ASP A 178 2.16 43.23 -11.13
#